data_AF-W8RPS5-F1
#
_entry.id   AF-W8RPS5-F1
#
_cell.length_a   1.000
_cell.length_b   1.000
_cell.length_c   1.000
_cell.angle_alpha   90.00
_cell.angle_beta   90.00
_cell.angle_gamma   90.00
#
_symmetry.space_group_name_H-M   'P 1'
#
loop_
_entity.id
_entity.type
_entity.pdbx_description
1 polymer ?
#
loop_
_entity_poly.entity_id
_entity_poly.type
_entity_poly.pdbx_seq_one_letter_code
_entity_poly.pdbx_strand_id
1 'polypeptide(L)'
;MSLAAIALFLLGFAASWVAGRYVRTGAAVIQGGAIGICGVAALLFGMPELWEENLTWALIALLIYGLIGALIFRSGQAARENAE
;
A
#
# COMPACT_ATOMS: atom_id res chain seq x y z
N MET A 1 -12.62 12.22 -5.03
CA MET A 1 -11.26 11.74 -4.71
C MET A 1 -10.29 12.91 -4.79
N SER A 2 -9.64 13.28 -3.69
CA SER A 2 -8.71 14.41 -3.68
C SER A 2 -7.34 14.02 -4.24
N LEU A 3 -6.58 15.02 -4.72
CA LEU A 3 -5.18 14.85 -5.14
C LEU A 3 -4.31 14.28 -4.01
N ALA A 4 -4.63 14.60 -2.75
CA ALA A 4 -3.92 14.09 -1.58
C ALA A 4 -4.06 12.57 -1.44
N ALA A 5 -5.25 12.00 -1.69
CA ALA A 5 -5.46 10.55 -1.65
C ALA A 5 -4.55 9.83 -2.65
N ILE A 6 -4.51 10.33 -3.89
CA ILE A 6 -3.70 9.77 -4.97
C ILE A 6 -2.22 9.82 -4.60
N ALA A 7 -1.75 10.99 -4.13
CA ALA A 7 -0.36 11.17 -3.72
C ALA A 7 0.04 10.22 -2.60
N LEU A 8 -0.83 10.02 -1.60
CA LEU A 8 -0.57 9.11 -0.48
C LEU A 8 -0.56 7.64 -0.93
N PHE A 9 -1.49 7.20 -1.76
CA PHE A 9 -1.46 5.84 -2.33
C PHE A 9 -0.19 5.61 -3.15
N LEU A 10 0.19 6.54 -4.03
CA LEU A 10 1.42 6.41 -4.81
C LEU A 10 2.67 6.42 -3.93
N LEU A 11 2.69 7.25 -2.88
CA LEU A 11 3.79 7.30 -1.93
C LEU A 11 3.95 5.98 -1.18
N GLY A 12 2.85 5.38 -0.71
CA GLY A 12 2.88 4.07 -0.05
C GLY A 12 3.39 2.98 -0.97
N PHE A 13 2.97 3.01 -2.23
CA PHE A 13 3.45 2.08 -3.25
C PHE A 13 4.94 2.24 -3.54
N ALA A 14 5.42 3.47 -3.72
CA ALA A 14 6.83 3.77 -3.95
C ALA A 14 7.70 3.41 -2.74
N ALA A 15 7.27 3.76 -1.53
CA ALA A 15 7.98 3.42 -0.29
C ALA A 15 8.08 1.90 -0.09
N SER A 16 7.01 1.17 -0.37
CA SER A 16 7.01 -0.29 -0.34
C SER A 16 7.93 -0.90 -1.41
N TRP A 17 7.95 -0.35 -2.62
CA TRP A 17 8.87 -0.80 -3.67
C TRP A 17 10.34 -0.61 -3.26
N VAL A 18 10.67 0.55 -2.70
CA VAL A 18 12.02 0.85 -2.18
C VAL A 18 12.37 -0.11 -1.04
N ALA A 19 11.46 -0.33 -0.08
CA ALA A 19 11.68 -1.26 1.02
C ALA A 19 11.98 -2.68 0.52
N GLY A 20 11.24 -3.16 -0.48
CA GLY A 20 11.49 -4.46 -1.09
C GLY A 20 12.87 -4.59 -1.73
N ARG A 21 13.41 -3.49 -2.27
CA ARG A 21 14.71 -3.49 -2.96
C ARG A 21 15.90 -3.52 -2.00
N TYR A 22 15.82 -2.77 -0.90
CA TYR A 22 16.97 -2.53 -0.03
C TYR A 22 16.93 -3.29 1.30
N VAL A 23 15.78 -3.80 1.72
CA VAL A 23 15.64 -4.55 2.97
C VAL A 23 15.81 -6.04 2.70
N ARG A 24 16.80 -6.68 3.34
CA ARG A 24 17.01 -8.13 3.25
C ARG A 24 16.13 -8.95 4.20
N THR A 25 15.90 -8.45 5.41
CA THR A 25 15.16 -9.18 6.46
C THR A 25 13.96 -8.36 6.91
N GLY A 26 12.78 -8.97 6.93
CA GLY A 26 11.54 -8.28 7.32
C GLY A 26 10.97 -7.34 6.26
N ALA A 27 11.42 -7.44 5.01
CA ALA A 27 10.93 -6.61 3.89
C ALA A 27 9.39 -6.63 3.80
N ALA A 28 8.76 -7.80 3.93
CA ALA A 28 7.31 -7.94 3.91
C ALA A 28 6.59 -7.09 4.98
N VAL A 29 7.15 -7.01 6.19
CA VAL A 29 6.58 -6.22 7.29
C VAL A 29 6.69 -4.73 6.98
N ILE A 30 7.85 -4.28 6.48
CA ILE A 30 8.07 -2.87 6.13
C ILE A 30 7.22 -2.45 4.93
N GLN A 31 7.12 -3.32 3.92
CA GLN A 31 6.27 -3.13 2.75
C GLN A 31 4.79 -3.04 3.13
N GLY A 32 4.31 -3.98 3.95
CA GLY A 32 2.96 -3.95 4.49
C GLY A 32 2.70 -2.72 5.34
N GLY A 33 3.66 -2.30 6.16
CA GLY A 33 3.58 -1.08 6.97
C GLY A 33 3.47 0.18 6.11
N ALA A 34 4.30 0.31 5.07
CA ALA A 34 4.26 1.45 4.15
C ALA A 34 2.91 1.56 3.42
N ILE A 35 2.41 0.43 2.87
CA ILE A 35 1.10 0.35 2.23
C ILE A 35 -0.01 0.67 3.23
N GLY A 36 0.03 0.07 4.41
CA GLY A 36 -1.00 0.25 5.44
C GLY A 36 -1.10 1.69 5.92
N ILE A 37 0.02 2.29 6.33
CA ILE A 37 0.07 3.68 6.83
C ILE A 37 -0.40 4.66 5.75
N CYS A 38 0.11 4.52 4.53
CA CYS A 38 -0.25 5.42 3.45
C CYS A 38 -1.69 5.23 2.97
N GLY A 39 -2.20 4.00 2.97
CA GLY A 39 -3.59 3.71 2.65
C GLY A 39 -4.57 4.28 3.68
N VAL A 40 -4.24 4.15 4.97
CA VAL A 40 -5.02 4.76 6.07
C VAL A 40 -4.97 6.28 5.98
N ALA A 41 -3.79 6.87 5.76
CA ALA A 41 -3.66 8.32 5.59
C ALA A 41 -4.45 8.83 4.36
N ALA A 42 -4.44 8.07 3.26
CA ALA A 42 -5.20 8.42 2.06
C ALA A 42 -6.72 8.42 2.31
N LEU A 43 -7.22 7.55 3.19
CA LEU A 43 -8.62 7.56 3.59
C LEU A 43 -8.93 8.74 4.50
N LEU A 44 -8.15 8.94 5.57
CA LEU A 44 -8.41 9.97 6.57
C LEU A 44 -8.30 11.39 6.00
N PHE A 45 -7.27 11.66 5.21
CA PHE A 45 -6.98 13.00 4.71
C PHE A 45 -7.36 13.20 3.25
N GLY A 46 -7.37 12.12 2.48
CA GLY A 46 -7.62 12.20 1.04
C GLY A 46 -9.07 11.93 0.63
N MET A 47 -9.83 11.20 1.44
CA MET A 47 -11.22 10.83 1.16
C MET A 47 -12.08 10.85 2.44
N PRO A 48 -12.18 12.00 3.13
CA PRO A 48 -12.85 12.07 4.43
C PRO A 48 -14.32 11.62 4.36
N GLU A 49 -15.06 12.09 3.36
CA GLU A 49 -16.46 11.70 3.11
C GLU A 49 -16.66 10.19 2.98
N LEU A 50 -15.65 9.45 2.46
CA LEU A 50 -15.78 8.01 2.23
C LEU A 50 -15.81 7.22 3.54
N TRP A 51 -15.01 7.60 4.54
CA TRP A 51 -15.00 6.90 5.83
C TRP A 51 -16.08 7.43 6.78
N GLU A 52 -16.48 8.69 6.63
CA GLU A 52 -17.57 9.32 7.39
C GLU A 52 -18.94 8.75 7.00
N GLU A 53 -19.21 8.60 5.71
CA GLU A 53 -20.51 8.13 5.22
C GLU A 53 -20.56 6.61 5.00
N ASN A 54 -19.42 6.00 4.67
CA ASN A 54 -19.38 4.65 4.11
C ASN A 54 -18.17 3.83 4.60
N LEU A 55 -18.02 3.68 5.92
CA LEU A 55 -16.88 2.97 6.55
C LEU A 55 -16.61 1.59 5.94
N THR A 56 -17.64 0.80 5.63
CA THR A 56 -17.48 -0.52 4.98
C THR A 56 -16.78 -0.41 3.63
N TRP A 57 -17.14 0.57 2.81
CA TRP A 57 -16.50 0.80 1.51
C TRP A 57 -15.08 1.33 1.65
N ALA A 58 -14.82 2.18 2.65
CA ALA A 58 -13.47 2.62 2.99
C ALA A 58 -12.56 1.43 3.35
N LEU A 59 -13.06 0.48 4.16
CA LEU A 59 -12.33 -0.73 4.51
C LEU A 59 -12.12 -1.65 3.30
N ILE A 60 -13.12 -1.83 2.44
CA ILE A 60 -12.99 -2.61 1.20
C ILE A 60 -11.92 -1.97 0.29
N ALA A 61 -11.93 -0.66 0.13
CA ALA A 61 -10.93 0.05 -0.67
C ALA A 61 -9.51 -0.14 -0.12
N LEU A 62 -9.34 -0.04 1.21
CA LEU A 62 -8.06 -0.29 1.86
C LEU A 62 -7.59 -1.74 1.67
N LEU A 63 -8.53 -2.69 1.76
CA LEU A 63 -8.25 -4.11 1.57
C LEU A 63 -7.80 -4.40 0.14
N ILE A 64 -8.51 -3.85 -0.86
CA ILE A 64 -8.15 -3.98 -2.28
C ILE A 64 -6.76 -3.37 -2.52
N TYR A 65 -6.51 -2.17 -2.02
CA TYR A 65 -5.22 -1.50 -2.15
C TYR A 65 -4.08 -2.34 -1.53
N GLY A 66 -4.29 -2.87 -0.32
CA GLY A 66 -3.36 -3.76 0.34
C GLY A 66 -3.10 -5.06 -0.45
N LEU A 67 -4.16 -5.65 -1.01
CA LEU A 67 -4.09 -6.89 -1.77
C LEU A 67 -3.34 -6.71 -3.09
N ILE A 68 -3.60 -5.61 -3.82
CA ILE A 68 -2.88 -5.24 -5.04
C ILE A 68 -1.40 -5.05 -4.73
N GLY A 69 -1.08 -4.31 -3.65
CA GLY A 69 0.30 -4.17 -3.19
C GLY A 69 0.95 -5.54 -2.96
N ALA A 70 0.33 -6.38 -2.14
CA ALA A 70 0.85 -7.71 -1.81
C ALA A 70 1.08 -8.60 -3.04
N LEU A 71 0.16 -8.62 -4.01
CA LEU A 71 0.30 -9.40 -5.24
C LEU A 71 1.49 -8.94 -6.08
N ILE A 72 1.68 -7.62 -6.23
CA ILE A 72 2.79 -7.05 -7.00
C ILE A 72 4.13 -7.30 -6.31
N PHE A 73 4.18 -7.23 -4.98
CA PHE A 73 5.42 -7.51 -4.25
C PHE A 73 5.78 -8.99 -4.26
N ARG A 74 4.79 -9.88 -4.17
CA ARG A 74 5.01 -11.34 -4.27
C ARG A 74 5.57 -11.74 -5.64
N SER A 75 5.05 -11.18 -6.73
CA SER A 75 5.59 -11.44 -8.07
C SER A 75 7.01 -10.89 -8.24
N GLY A 76 7.29 -9.71 -7.69
CA GLY A 76 8.63 -9.11 -7.69
C GLY A 76 9.65 -9.87 -6.84
N GLN A 77 9.25 -10.44 -5.70
CA GLN A 77 10.11 -11.30 -4.88
C GLN A 77 10.42 -12.62 -5.59
N ALA A 78 9.39 -13.29 -6.12
CA ALA A 78 9.57 -14.55 -6.85
C ALA A 78 10.48 -14.39 -8.08
N ALA A 79 10.38 -13.28 -8.82
CA ALA A 79 11.28 -13.01 -9.95
C ALA A 79 12.75 -12.83 -9.52
N ARG A 80 13.00 -12.36 -8.29
CA ARG A 80 14.36 -12.19 -7.76
C ARG A 80 14.94 -13.49 -7.23
N GLU A 81 14.15 -14.27 -6.50
CA GLU A 81 14.57 -15.59 -6.02
C GLU A 81 14.93 -16.55 -7.15
N ASN A 82 14.29 -16.41 -8.32
CA ASN A 82 14.63 -17.20 -9.52
C ASN A 82 15.82 -16.65 -10.33
N ALA A 83 16.32 -15.44 -10.00
CA ALA A 83 17.43 -14.80 -10.70
C ALA A 83 18.78 -14.94 -9.96
N GLU A 84 18.74 -15.37 -8.70
CA GLU A 84 19.90 -15.79 -7.89
C GLU A 84 20.12 -17.31 -8.00
#